data_AF-E4SH38-F1
#
_entry.id   AF-E4SH38-F1
#
_cell.length_a   1.000
_cell.length_b   1.000
_cell.length_c   1.000
_cell.angle_alpha   90.00
_cell.angle_beta   90.00
_cell.angle_gamma   90.00
#
_symmetry.space_group_name_H-M   'P 1'
#
loop_
_entity.id
_entity.type
_entity.pdbx_description
1 polymer ?
#
loop_
_entity_poly.entity_id
_entity_poly.type
_entity_poly.pdbx_seq_one_letter_code
_entity_poly.pdbx_strand_id
1 'polypeptide(L)'
;MKFFKNVIAAFLIMFLISPALIVLSSAKIEDAEIEKGYYDYIGKKGKKDIVMSIYIDNPKVKGLYNYKGVRKYIKVEGVIKGDKIKLNELDSKGKVVGTFNGIIKDKVIKKSDGRLIRPVDTIEGTWSDGKIKMPFKLGRGIFAGVSPMPYGEKFSFVGFPDDEVLKFATNIQEYLIKNDKKALAKLIAYPIEVKIDGKKRKIRNEKEFINNFDKIFDANLKKAIINAEPLIMFSNQYGAMLGDPTYNIWFTGIVRKGNVYLLIHTINEFILRDSLLYDNNIYGDNK
;
A
#
# COMPACT_ATOMS: atom_id res chain seq x y z
N MET A 1 3.19 -74.34 -7.40
CA MET A 1 4.62 -74.75 -7.19
C MET A 1 5.42 -73.51 -6.74
N LYS A 2 6.52 -73.70 -6.00
CA LYS A 2 7.53 -72.67 -5.63
C LYS A 2 8.01 -71.88 -6.89
N PHE A 3 8.54 -70.65 -6.87
CA PHE A 3 8.97 -69.64 -5.86
C PHE A 3 9.05 -68.25 -6.59
N PHE A 4 9.45 -67.07 -6.08
CA PHE A 4 10.00 -66.56 -4.80
C PHE A 4 9.84 -65.02 -4.67
N LYS A 5 9.92 -64.49 -3.43
CA LYS A 5 10.49 -63.19 -2.97
C LYS A 5 10.03 -61.82 -3.52
N ASN A 6 9.76 -60.92 -2.56
CA ASN A 6 9.64 -59.46 -2.70
C ASN A 6 10.98 -58.79 -3.05
N VAL A 7 10.93 -57.63 -3.72
CA VAL A 7 11.97 -56.57 -3.66
C VAL A 7 11.27 -55.22 -3.46
N ILE A 8 11.86 -54.35 -2.64
CA ILE A 8 11.33 -53.02 -2.30
C ILE A 8 12.06 -51.96 -3.12
N ALA A 9 11.33 -51.06 -3.78
CA ALA A 9 11.84 -49.78 -4.25
C ALA A 9 10.69 -48.77 -4.42
N ALA A 10 10.68 -47.68 -3.64
CA ALA A 10 9.69 -46.61 -3.78
C ALA A 10 10.12 -45.60 -4.85
N PHE A 11 9.44 -45.58 -5.99
CA PHE A 11 9.65 -44.57 -7.04
C PHE A 11 8.65 -43.42 -6.92
N LEU A 12 8.97 -42.45 -6.06
CA LEU A 12 8.33 -41.14 -6.10
C LEU A 12 9.30 -40.02 -5.65
N ILE A 13 10.48 -40.00 -6.29
CA ILE A 13 11.40 -38.85 -6.22
C ILE A 13 10.79 -37.71 -7.05
N MET A 14 9.74 -37.08 -6.54
CA MET A 14 9.28 -35.81 -7.04
C MET A 14 10.26 -34.76 -6.53
N PHE A 15 11.30 -34.47 -7.32
CA PHE A 15 12.22 -33.38 -7.05
C PHE A 15 11.41 -32.08 -6.89
N LEU A 16 11.27 -31.60 -5.66
CA LEU A 16 10.96 -30.21 -5.40
C LEU A 16 12.19 -29.40 -5.84
N ILE A 17 12.19 -29.00 -7.12
CA ILE A 17 13.21 -28.15 -7.71
C ILE A 17 13.13 -26.81 -6.99
N SER A 18 13.93 -26.66 -5.93
CA SER A 18 14.24 -25.36 -5.37
C SER A 18 14.76 -24.49 -6.53
N PRO A 19 14.14 -23.32 -6.82
CA PRO A 19 14.52 -22.53 -7.97
C PRO A 19 15.95 -22.04 -7.76
N ALA A 20 16.90 -22.68 -8.46
CA ALA A 20 18.31 -22.36 -8.36
C ALA A 20 18.50 -20.89 -8.74
N LEU A 21 18.87 -20.07 -7.76
CA LEU A 21 19.11 -18.65 -7.96
C LEU A 21 20.45 -18.48 -8.69
N ILE A 22 20.43 -18.65 -10.01
CA ILE A 22 21.61 -18.51 -10.86
C ILE A 22 22.00 -17.02 -10.91
N VAL A 23 22.86 -16.62 -9.96
CA VAL A 23 23.48 -15.29 -9.91
C VAL A 23 24.56 -15.20 -10.99
N LEU A 24 24.13 -14.98 -12.23
CA LEU A 24 25.02 -14.63 -13.35
C LEU A 24 25.64 -13.25 -13.09
N SER A 25 26.93 -13.24 -12.75
CA SER A 25 27.70 -12.03 -12.37
C SER A 25 28.07 -11.10 -13.52
N SER A 26 27.49 -11.31 -14.71
CA SER A 26 27.80 -10.57 -15.95
C SER A 26 26.73 -9.59 -16.42
N ALA A 27 25.53 -9.59 -15.81
CA ALA A 27 24.46 -8.64 -16.14
C ALA A 27 24.85 -7.22 -15.67
N LYS A 28 24.98 -6.24 -16.58
CA LYS A 28 25.26 -4.86 -16.18
C LYS A 28 24.01 -4.21 -15.60
N ILE A 29 24.23 -3.21 -14.74
CA ILE A 29 23.16 -2.33 -14.21
C ILE A 29 22.52 -1.50 -15.34
N GLU A 30 23.26 -1.25 -16.42
CA GLU A 30 22.82 -0.51 -17.62
C GLU A 30 21.83 -1.31 -18.48
N ASP A 31 21.93 -2.64 -18.47
CA ASP A 31 21.06 -3.55 -19.23
C ASP A 31 19.75 -3.88 -18.47
N ALA A 32 19.57 -3.34 -17.27
CA ALA A 32 18.51 -3.73 -16.35
C ALA A 32 17.39 -2.68 -16.23
N GLU A 33 16.19 -3.04 -16.66
CA GLU A 33 14.97 -2.22 -16.59
C GLU A 33 14.56 -1.97 -15.12
N ILE A 34 14.16 -0.74 -14.80
CA ILE A 34 13.39 -0.44 -13.60
C ILE A 34 11.92 -0.41 -14.01
N GLU A 35 11.10 -1.27 -13.38
CA GLU A 35 9.67 -1.39 -13.68
C GLU A 35 8.94 -0.05 -13.43
N LYS A 36 8.16 0.42 -14.41
CA LYS A 36 7.41 1.69 -14.29
C LYS A 36 6.24 1.52 -13.31
N GLY A 37 6.08 2.45 -12.38
CA GLY A 37 5.02 2.40 -11.37
C GLY A 37 5.37 3.10 -10.05
N TYR A 38 4.50 2.92 -9.05
CA TYR A 38 4.73 3.37 -7.68
C TYR A 38 5.56 2.36 -6.88
N TYR A 39 6.53 2.87 -6.15
CA TYR A 39 7.34 2.19 -5.15
C TYR A 39 7.07 2.81 -3.78
N ASP A 40 6.69 1.97 -2.82
CA ASP A 40 6.33 2.37 -1.46
C ASP A 40 7.39 1.95 -0.45
N TYR A 41 7.75 2.87 0.45
CA TYR A 41 8.82 2.71 1.42
C TYR A 41 8.41 3.11 2.84
N ILE A 42 9.02 2.42 3.79
CA ILE A 42 9.13 2.83 5.19
C ILE A 42 10.62 2.98 5.51
N GLY A 43 11.00 4.00 6.26
CA GLY A 43 12.41 4.27 6.51
C GLY A 43 12.67 5.35 7.55
N LYS A 44 13.89 5.89 7.56
CA LYS A 44 14.31 6.98 8.45
C LYS A 44 15.01 8.11 7.69
N LYS A 45 14.77 9.36 8.11
CA LYS A 45 15.57 10.56 7.79
C LYS A 45 16.19 11.07 9.09
N GLY A 46 17.50 10.89 9.24
CA GLY A 46 18.18 11.01 10.53
C GLY A 46 17.59 10.03 11.55
N LYS A 47 17.18 10.52 12.73
CA LYS A 47 16.52 9.70 13.76
C LYS A 47 15.02 9.49 13.53
N LYS A 48 14.36 10.32 12.68
CA LYS A 48 12.90 10.32 12.50
C LYS A 48 12.47 9.29 11.48
N ASP A 49 11.40 8.55 11.79
CA ASP A 49 10.73 7.67 10.83
C ASP A 49 10.01 8.47 9.74
N ILE A 50 10.08 7.96 8.51
CA ILE A 50 9.41 8.50 7.33
C ILE A 50 8.71 7.39 6.54
N VAL A 51 7.67 7.78 5.84
CA VAL A 51 7.00 6.98 4.80
C VAL A 51 7.11 7.75 3.50
N MET A 52 7.43 7.05 2.40
CA MET A 52 7.62 7.66 1.09
C MET A 52 6.94 6.79 0.03
N SER A 53 6.28 7.43 -0.94
CA SER A 53 5.75 6.78 -2.14
C SER A 53 6.24 7.58 -3.34
N ILE A 54 6.97 6.92 -4.24
CA ILE A 54 7.48 7.54 -5.47
C ILE A 54 6.98 6.78 -6.70
N TYR A 55 6.53 7.53 -7.69
CA TYR A 55 6.33 7.05 -9.04
C TYR A 55 7.63 7.16 -9.82
N ILE A 56 8.08 6.06 -10.43
CA ILE A 56 9.25 6.01 -11.29
C ILE A 56 8.79 5.90 -12.75
N ASP A 57 9.26 6.86 -13.56
CA ASP A 57 9.13 6.87 -15.03
C ASP A 57 10.53 7.13 -15.60
N ASN A 58 11.38 6.10 -15.48
CA ASN A 58 12.84 6.17 -15.58
C ASN A 58 13.31 6.96 -16.84
N PRO A 59 14.11 8.04 -16.70
CA PRO A 59 14.87 8.45 -15.52
C PRO A 59 14.14 9.36 -14.52
N LYS A 60 12.90 9.79 -14.79
CA LYS A 60 12.17 10.73 -13.93
C LYS A 60 11.59 10.04 -12.70
N VAL A 61 11.55 10.76 -11.59
CA VAL A 61 10.89 10.33 -10.35
C VAL A 61 10.04 11.47 -9.81
N LYS A 62 8.83 11.17 -9.37
CA LYS A 62 7.93 12.08 -8.65
C LYS A 62 7.34 11.37 -7.45
N GLY A 63 6.93 12.08 -6.40
CA GLY A 63 6.30 11.43 -5.26
C GLY A 63 6.00 12.34 -4.10
N LEU A 64 5.62 11.69 -3.01
CA LEU A 64 5.33 12.29 -1.72
C LEU A 64 6.11 11.54 -0.64
N TYR A 65 6.42 12.23 0.45
CA TYR A 65 6.79 11.56 1.70
C TYR A 65 6.20 12.32 2.90
N ASN A 66 6.04 11.63 4.02
CA ASN A 66 5.70 12.22 5.32
C ASN A 66 6.61 11.68 6.42
N TYR A 67 6.67 12.37 7.55
CA TYR A 67 7.16 11.77 8.78
C TYR A 67 6.07 10.85 9.34
N LYS A 68 6.46 9.72 9.96
CA LYS A 68 5.50 8.75 10.49
C LYS A 68 4.55 9.40 11.50
N GLY A 69 3.25 9.17 11.36
CA GLY A 69 2.19 9.78 12.16
C GLY A 69 1.92 11.27 11.88
N VAL A 70 2.65 11.92 10.97
CA VAL A 70 2.45 13.34 10.61
C VAL A 70 1.66 13.43 9.31
N ARG A 71 0.42 13.90 9.41
CA ARG A 71 -0.53 14.11 8.28
C ARG A 71 -0.19 15.34 7.43
N LYS A 72 1.06 15.41 6.95
CA LYS A 72 1.53 16.45 6.02
C LYS A 72 2.50 15.83 5.02
N TYR A 73 2.02 15.64 3.81
CA TYR A 73 2.82 15.17 2.69
C TYR A 73 3.71 16.30 2.15
N ILE A 74 4.94 15.95 1.81
CA ILE A 74 5.98 16.82 1.28
C ILE A 74 6.32 16.28 -0.11
N LYS A 75 6.27 17.14 -1.13
CA LYS A 75 6.52 16.75 -2.51
C LYS A 75 8.00 16.47 -2.73
N VAL A 76 8.29 15.43 -3.50
CA VAL A 76 9.63 15.12 -4.00
C VAL A 76 9.60 14.91 -5.50
N GLU A 77 10.56 15.51 -6.20
CA GLU A 77 10.78 15.31 -7.65
C GLU A 77 12.27 15.13 -7.92
N GLY A 78 12.62 14.28 -8.89
CA GLY A 78 14.00 13.80 -9.00
C GLY A 78 14.31 12.98 -10.24
N VAL A 79 15.51 12.40 -10.24
CA VAL A 79 16.02 11.56 -11.32
C VAL A 79 16.84 10.37 -10.81
N ILE A 80 16.83 9.29 -11.57
CA ILE A 80 17.73 8.13 -11.44
C ILE A 80 18.79 8.19 -12.54
N LYS A 81 20.05 7.87 -12.19
CA LYS A 81 21.19 7.75 -13.10
C LYS A 81 22.13 6.64 -12.60
N GLY A 82 22.20 5.53 -13.33
CA GLY A 82 22.94 4.34 -12.86
C GLY A 82 22.38 3.83 -11.53
N ASP A 83 23.25 3.60 -10.55
CA ASP A 83 22.93 3.23 -9.17
C ASP A 83 22.35 4.38 -8.32
N LYS A 84 22.48 5.63 -8.79
CA LYS A 84 22.15 6.83 -7.98
C LYS A 84 20.76 7.35 -8.24
N ILE A 85 20.11 7.79 -7.17
CA ILE A 85 18.83 8.50 -7.20
C ILE A 85 18.99 9.84 -6.48
N LYS A 86 18.52 10.93 -7.11
CA LYS A 86 18.49 12.27 -6.52
C LYS A 86 17.04 12.75 -6.46
N LEU A 87 16.52 13.00 -5.26
CA LEU A 87 15.18 13.56 -5.03
C LEU A 87 15.31 14.93 -4.37
N ASN A 88 14.78 15.98 -5.01
CA ASN A 88 14.65 17.31 -4.43
C ASN A 88 13.41 17.35 -3.54
N GLU A 89 13.54 17.83 -2.31
CA GLU A 89 12.44 18.09 -1.37
C GLU A 89 11.88 19.48 -1.63
N LEU A 90 10.58 19.59 -1.88
CA LEU A 90 9.92 20.82 -2.33
C LEU A 90 8.99 21.40 -1.25
N ASP A 91 9.00 22.72 -1.12
CA ASP A 91 8.01 23.45 -0.31
C ASP A 91 6.65 23.62 -1.02
N SER A 92 5.70 24.28 -0.37
CA SER A 92 4.36 24.53 -0.93
C SER A 92 4.33 25.50 -2.12
N LYS A 93 5.46 26.15 -2.44
CA LYS A 93 5.66 26.99 -3.64
C LYS A 93 6.48 26.27 -4.73
N GLY A 94 6.82 25.00 -4.53
CA GLY A 94 7.66 24.22 -5.45
C GLY A 94 9.15 24.54 -5.38
N LYS A 95 9.60 25.35 -4.39
CA LYS A 95 11.03 25.65 -4.23
C LYS A 95 11.73 24.45 -3.58
N VAL A 96 12.91 24.12 -4.09
CA VAL A 96 13.80 23.13 -3.46
C VAL A 96 14.28 23.65 -2.10
N VAL A 97 13.94 22.91 -1.04
CA VAL A 97 14.36 23.18 0.36
C VAL A 97 15.23 22.07 0.95
N GLY A 98 15.39 20.95 0.24
CA GLY A 98 16.31 19.88 0.60
C GLY A 98 16.59 18.94 -0.58
N THR A 99 17.49 17.99 -0.39
CA THR A 99 17.82 16.99 -1.42
C THR A 99 18.26 15.68 -0.79
N PHE A 100 17.56 14.60 -1.10
CA PHE A 100 18.02 13.22 -0.89
C PHE A 100 18.98 12.85 -2.03
N ASN A 101 20.22 12.47 -1.69
CA ASN A 101 21.18 11.88 -2.62
C ASN A 101 21.41 10.43 -2.15
N GLY A 102 20.84 9.48 -2.89
CA GLY A 102 20.78 8.07 -2.53
C GLY A 102 21.43 7.14 -3.55
N ILE A 103 21.72 5.92 -3.09
CA ILE A 103 22.21 4.79 -3.86
C ILE A 103 21.20 3.66 -3.70
N ILE A 104 20.74 3.11 -4.83
CA ILE A 104 19.90 1.92 -4.92
C ILE A 104 20.79 0.72 -4.60
N LYS A 105 20.44 -0.09 -3.60
CA LYS A 105 21.29 -1.20 -3.11
C LYS A 105 20.94 -2.56 -3.71
N ASP A 106 19.81 -2.65 -4.39
CA ASP A 106 19.28 -3.91 -4.88
C ASP A 106 20.03 -4.40 -6.12
N LYS A 107 20.23 -5.72 -6.20
CA LYS A 107 20.91 -6.37 -7.32
C LYS A 107 19.96 -6.55 -8.51
N VAL A 108 20.52 -6.61 -9.71
CA VAL A 108 19.77 -7.03 -10.91
C VAL A 108 19.29 -8.48 -10.72
N ILE A 109 18.02 -8.73 -11.07
CA ILE A 109 17.35 -10.03 -11.02
C ILE A 109 16.94 -10.40 -12.45
N LYS A 110 17.21 -11.64 -12.87
CA LYS A 110 16.66 -12.18 -14.11
C LYS A 110 15.28 -12.78 -13.83
N LYS A 111 14.23 -12.27 -14.50
CA LYS A 111 12.88 -12.83 -14.48
C LYS A 111 12.84 -14.13 -15.30
N SER A 112 11.78 -14.93 -15.13
CA SER A 112 11.55 -16.18 -15.88
C SER A 112 11.38 -15.98 -17.38
N ASP A 113 10.85 -14.83 -17.80
CA ASP A 113 10.76 -14.39 -19.21
C ASP A 113 12.12 -13.97 -19.82
N GLY A 114 13.19 -14.02 -19.03
CA GLY A 114 14.55 -13.69 -19.44
C GLY A 114 14.95 -12.22 -19.20
N ARG A 115 14.02 -11.31 -18.90
CA ARG A 115 14.33 -9.89 -18.68
C ARG A 115 15.21 -9.68 -17.46
N LEU A 116 16.11 -8.70 -17.56
CA LEU A 116 16.89 -8.19 -16.44
C LEU A 116 16.13 -7.02 -15.82
N ILE A 117 15.62 -7.21 -14.60
CA ILE A 117 14.96 -6.17 -13.83
C ILE A 117 15.85 -5.76 -12.66
N ARG A 118 15.90 -4.46 -12.38
CA ARG A 118 16.49 -3.91 -11.16
C ARG A 118 15.37 -3.42 -10.23
N PRO A 119 15.14 -4.10 -9.09
CA PRO A 119 14.29 -3.57 -8.04
C PRO A 119 14.81 -2.22 -7.53
N VAL A 120 13.93 -1.47 -6.89
CA VAL A 120 14.27 -0.25 -6.15
C VAL A 120 13.62 -0.37 -4.78
N ASP A 121 13.98 -1.43 -4.05
CA ASP A 121 13.41 -1.80 -2.75
C ASP A 121 14.18 -1.15 -1.59
N THR A 122 15.48 -0.87 -1.80
CA THR A 122 16.41 -0.39 -0.78
C THR A 122 17.19 0.82 -1.29
N ILE A 123 16.94 1.99 -0.70
CA ILE A 123 17.66 3.24 -1.02
C ILE A 123 18.34 3.77 0.24
N GLU A 124 19.65 3.98 0.18
CA GLU A 124 20.44 4.55 1.29
C GLU A 124 21.25 5.76 0.83
N GLY A 125 21.41 6.78 1.67
CA GLY A 125 22.28 7.90 1.35
C GLY A 125 22.20 9.06 2.33
N THR A 126 22.39 10.28 1.82
CA THR A 126 22.37 11.52 2.62
C THR A 126 21.33 12.50 2.10
N TRP A 127 20.47 12.97 3.01
CA TRP A 127 19.64 14.15 2.82
C TRP A 127 20.41 15.41 3.26
N SER A 128 20.22 16.52 2.56
CA SER A 128 20.83 17.82 2.90
C SER A 128 19.94 19.00 2.49
N ASP A 129 19.86 20.04 3.33
CA ASP A 129 19.33 21.38 2.98
C ASP A 129 20.44 22.38 2.59
N GLY A 130 21.70 21.92 2.60
CA GLY A 130 22.90 22.73 2.35
C GLY A 130 23.62 23.18 3.63
N LYS A 131 22.94 23.16 4.79
CA LYS A 131 23.50 23.44 6.12
C LYS A 131 23.58 22.18 6.97
N ILE A 132 22.46 21.47 7.06
CA ILE A 132 22.29 20.22 7.81
C ILE A 132 22.41 19.05 6.84
N LYS A 133 23.10 17.99 7.28
CA LYS A 133 23.14 16.69 6.59
C LYS A 133 22.57 15.62 7.52
N MET A 134 21.77 14.72 6.98
CA MET A 134 21.22 13.56 7.71
C MET A 134 21.37 12.30 6.87
N PRO A 135 21.82 11.16 7.43
CA PRO A 135 21.70 9.88 6.74
C PRO A 135 20.23 9.55 6.55
N PHE A 136 19.90 8.83 5.47
CA PHE A 136 18.59 8.24 5.28
C PHE A 136 18.70 6.80 4.78
N LYS A 137 17.71 5.99 5.15
CA LYS A 137 17.52 4.63 4.65
C LYS A 137 16.03 4.40 4.42
N LEU A 138 15.69 3.93 3.23
CA LEU A 138 14.37 3.47 2.83
C LEU A 138 14.44 1.96 2.58
N GLY A 139 13.43 1.23 3.04
CA GLY A 139 13.17 -0.15 2.69
C GLY A 139 11.72 -0.32 2.22
N ARG A 140 11.47 -1.34 1.40
CA ARG A 140 10.16 -1.69 0.84
C ARG A 140 9.05 -1.72 1.91
N GLY A 141 7.90 -1.12 1.58
CA GLY A 141 6.73 -1.07 2.45
C GLY A 141 6.03 -2.42 2.66
N ILE A 142 5.06 -2.45 3.59
CA ILE A 142 4.36 -3.66 4.02
C ILE A 142 3.63 -4.35 2.85
N PHE A 143 2.97 -3.57 1.99
CA PHE A 143 2.34 -4.07 0.77
C PHE A 143 3.37 -4.15 -0.36
N ALA A 144 4.24 -5.15 -0.23
CA ALA A 144 5.52 -5.25 -0.94
C ALA A 144 5.38 -5.56 -2.44
N GLY A 145 5.10 -4.55 -3.27
CA GLY A 145 5.08 -4.65 -4.75
C GLY A 145 5.35 -3.32 -5.44
N VAL A 146 5.75 -3.37 -6.72
CA VAL A 146 5.62 -2.22 -7.63
C VAL A 146 4.15 -2.15 -8.03
N SER A 147 3.49 -1.03 -7.77
CA SER A 147 2.11 -0.83 -8.21
C SER A 147 2.13 -0.19 -9.61
N PRO A 148 1.65 -0.87 -10.67
CA PRO A 148 1.79 -0.42 -12.06
C PRO A 148 0.81 0.71 -12.45
N MET A 149 0.08 1.28 -11.49
CA MET A 149 -0.92 2.32 -11.73
C MET A 149 -0.29 3.60 -12.31
N PRO A 150 -0.97 4.33 -13.22
CA PRO A 150 -0.48 5.61 -13.75
C PRO A 150 -0.24 6.70 -12.69
N TYR A 151 0.57 7.70 -13.02
CA TYR A 151 0.86 8.81 -12.11
C TYR A 151 -0.40 9.66 -11.81
N GLY A 152 -0.79 9.71 -10.54
CA GLY A 152 -2.01 10.36 -10.06
C GLY A 152 -3.22 9.42 -9.93
N GLU A 153 -3.04 8.13 -10.22
CA GLU A 153 -4.08 7.10 -10.23
C GLU A 153 -3.78 5.95 -9.26
N LYS A 154 -2.95 6.16 -8.22
CA LYS A 154 -2.56 5.11 -7.26
C LYS A 154 -3.76 4.39 -6.64
N PHE A 155 -4.83 5.15 -6.39
CA PHE A 155 -6.06 4.69 -5.76
C PHE A 155 -7.25 4.66 -6.72
N SER A 156 -7.07 4.58 -8.05
CA SER A 156 -8.17 4.77 -9.00
C SER A 156 -9.33 3.75 -8.87
N PHE A 157 -9.10 2.56 -8.29
CA PHE A 157 -10.17 1.63 -7.89
C PHE A 157 -11.18 2.19 -6.87
N VAL A 158 -10.83 3.29 -6.19
CA VAL A 158 -11.73 4.03 -5.29
C VAL A 158 -12.68 4.95 -6.08
N GLY A 159 -12.38 5.28 -7.34
CA GLY A 159 -13.19 6.18 -8.17
C GLY A 159 -13.06 7.67 -7.83
N PHE A 160 -12.01 8.07 -7.09
CA PHE A 160 -11.75 9.46 -6.68
C PHE A 160 -10.26 9.80 -6.87
N PRO A 161 -9.89 11.10 -7.00
CA PRO A 161 -8.50 11.54 -7.07
C PRO A 161 -7.65 11.12 -5.86
N ASP A 162 -6.36 10.82 -6.09
CA ASP A 162 -5.42 10.35 -5.04
C ASP A 162 -5.40 11.25 -3.80
N ASP A 163 -5.50 12.58 -3.95
CA ASP A 163 -5.48 13.52 -2.82
C ASP A 163 -6.81 13.58 -2.05
N GLU A 164 -7.95 13.38 -2.71
CA GLU A 164 -9.24 13.17 -2.04
C GLU A 164 -9.26 11.86 -1.24
N VAL A 165 -8.69 10.78 -1.79
CA VAL A 165 -8.56 9.49 -1.08
C VAL A 165 -7.68 9.63 0.18
N LEU A 166 -6.52 10.29 0.07
CA LEU A 166 -5.64 10.58 1.20
C LEU A 166 -6.29 11.49 2.25
N LYS A 167 -7.05 12.51 1.81
CA LYS A 167 -7.82 13.41 2.68
C LYS A 167 -8.94 12.67 3.41
N PHE A 168 -9.67 11.77 2.74
CA PHE A 168 -10.73 10.96 3.35
C PHE A 168 -10.19 10.03 4.44
N ALA A 169 -9.10 9.30 4.15
CA ALA A 169 -8.40 8.48 5.14
C ALA A 169 -7.91 9.32 6.34
N THR A 170 -7.38 10.52 6.07
CA THR A 170 -6.92 11.47 7.10
C THR A 170 -8.07 11.95 8.00
N ASN A 171 -9.22 12.30 7.42
CA ASN A 171 -10.42 12.71 8.17
C ASN A 171 -10.91 11.61 9.11
N ILE A 172 -10.90 10.34 8.67
CA ILE A 172 -11.28 9.19 9.50
C ILE A 172 -10.35 9.08 10.73
N GLN A 173 -9.04 9.20 10.54
CA GLN A 173 -8.09 9.19 11.66
C GLN A 173 -8.34 10.34 12.64
N GLU A 174 -8.69 11.53 12.15
CA GLU A 174 -9.05 12.66 13.01
C GLU A 174 -10.34 12.42 13.80
N TYR A 175 -11.40 11.88 13.17
CA TYR A 175 -12.64 11.57 13.88
C TYR A 175 -12.43 10.50 14.95
N LEU A 176 -11.56 9.50 14.72
CA LEU A 176 -11.21 8.51 15.73
C LEU A 176 -10.40 9.09 16.90
N ILE A 177 -9.46 10.01 16.64
CA ILE A 177 -8.71 10.72 17.69
C ILE A 177 -9.61 11.63 18.52
N LYS A 178 -10.51 12.37 17.85
CA LYS A 178 -11.49 13.28 18.49
C LYS A 178 -12.67 12.54 19.13
N ASN A 179 -12.74 11.21 18.97
CA ASN A 179 -13.88 10.36 19.31
C ASN A 179 -15.22 10.89 18.74
N ASP A 180 -15.18 11.51 17.55
CA ASP A 180 -16.35 12.06 16.87
C ASP A 180 -17.12 10.95 16.14
N LYS A 181 -17.92 10.25 16.96
CA LYS A 181 -18.82 9.18 16.52
C LYS A 181 -19.84 9.68 15.48
N LYS A 182 -20.25 10.96 15.54
CA LYS A 182 -21.27 11.55 14.66
C LYS A 182 -20.70 11.86 13.27
N ALA A 183 -19.48 12.38 13.20
CA ALA A 183 -18.80 12.60 11.92
C ALA A 183 -18.44 11.27 11.24
N LEU A 184 -17.93 10.28 12.00
CA LEU A 184 -17.60 8.97 11.41
C LEU A 184 -18.84 8.20 10.95
N ALA A 185 -19.97 8.26 11.68
CA ALA A 185 -21.22 7.59 11.29
C ALA A 185 -21.70 8.00 9.88
N LYS A 186 -21.54 9.28 9.51
CA LYS A 186 -21.92 9.79 8.18
C LYS A 186 -21.07 9.24 7.04
N LEU A 187 -19.88 8.70 7.33
CA LEU A 187 -19.00 8.10 6.34
C LEU A 187 -19.32 6.62 6.07
N ILE A 188 -20.38 6.06 6.66
CA ILE A 188 -20.69 4.62 6.56
C ILE A 188 -21.70 4.31 5.46
N ALA A 189 -21.40 3.29 4.65
CA ALA A 189 -22.29 2.72 3.66
C ALA A 189 -23.36 1.81 4.32
N TYR A 190 -24.34 2.40 5.03
CA TYR A 190 -25.45 1.63 5.59
C TYR A 190 -26.29 0.89 4.52
N PRO A 191 -26.82 -0.32 4.84
CA PRO A 191 -26.56 -1.09 6.05
C PRO A 191 -25.20 -1.81 6.01
N ILE A 192 -24.41 -1.72 7.07
CA ILE A 192 -23.06 -2.32 7.14
C ILE A 192 -23.06 -3.57 8.04
N GLU A 193 -22.25 -4.57 7.70
CA GLU A 193 -21.96 -5.70 8.59
C GLU A 193 -20.68 -5.45 9.39
N VAL A 194 -20.72 -5.79 10.68
CA VAL A 194 -19.61 -5.61 11.62
C VAL A 194 -19.53 -6.81 12.57
N LYS A 195 -18.34 -7.11 13.08
CA LYS A 195 -18.16 -8.08 14.17
C LYS A 195 -18.28 -7.35 15.50
N ILE A 196 -19.24 -7.77 16.34
CA ILE A 196 -19.47 -7.24 17.70
C ILE A 196 -19.58 -8.42 18.65
N ASP A 197 -18.74 -8.44 19.70
CA ASP A 197 -18.64 -9.52 20.67
C ASP A 197 -18.42 -10.89 19.97
N GLY A 198 -17.53 -10.91 18.96
CA GLY A 198 -17.20 -12.07 18.13
C GLY A 198 -18.24 -12.46 17.07
N LYS A 199 -19.44 -11.86 17.06
CA LYS A 199 -20.55 -12.23 16.17
C LYS A 199 -20.80 -11.18 15.10
N LYS A 200 -21.07 -11.60 13.85
CA LYS A 200 -21.55 -10.69 12.81
C LYS A 200 -22.88 -10.06 13.21
N ARG A 201 -23.04 -8.75 13.03
CA ARG A 201 -24.28 -7.98 13.22
C ARG A 201 -24.44 -6.97 12.09
N LYS A 202 -25.67 -6.78 11.63
CA LYS A 202 -26.04 -5.81 10.60
C LYS A 202 -26.53 -4.51 11.24
N ILE A 203 -25.80 -3.43 11.02
CA ILE A 203 -26.08 -2.08 11.52
C ILE A 203 -26.79 -1.30 10.41
N ARG A 204 -28.04 -0.88 10.64
CA ARG A 204 -28.93 -0.36 9.59
C ARG A 204 -28.81 1.15 9.35
N ASN A 205 -28.28 1.91 10.30
CA ASN A 205 -28.32 3.39 10.29
C ASN A 205 -27.30 4.02 11.27
N GLU A 206 -27.12 5.33 11.17
CA GLU A 206 -26.23 6.13 12.04
C GLU A 206 -26.53 5.97 13.53
N LYS A 207 -27.80 5.86 13.94
CA LYS A 207 -28.19 5.73 15.36
C LYS A 207 -27.74 4.38 15.92
N GLU A 208 -27.95 3.29 15.19
CA GLU A 208 -27.46 1.96 15.56
C GLU A 208 -25.92 1.92 15.60
N PHE A 209 -25.25 2.59 14.67
CA PHE A 209 -23.79 2.67 14.63
C PHE A 209 -23.21 3.43 15.83
N ILE A 210 -23.72 4.63 16.13
CA ILE A 210 -23.28 5.46 17.26
C ILE A 210 -23.50 4.70 18.59
N ASN A 211 -24.64 4.02 18.73
CA ASN A 211 -24.96 3.21 19.91
C ASN A 211 -24.03 2.00 20.10
N ASN A 212 -23.46 1.45 19.02
CA ASN A 212 -22.53 0.32 19.06
C ASN A 212 -21.06 0.72 18.87
N PHE A 213 -20.75 2.03 18.76
CA PHE A 213 -19.48 2.53 18.24
C PHE A 213 -18.25 1.94 18.92
N ASP A 214 -18.20 1.90 20.26
CA ASP A 214 -17.02 1.40 20.99
C ASP A 214 -16.88 -0.14 20.97
N LYS A 215 -17.91 -0.85 20.49
CA LYS A 215 -17.86 -2.30 20.20
C LYS A 215 -17.46 -2.60 18.74
N ILE A 216 -17.62 -1.63 17.83
CA ILE A 216 -17.21 -1.73 16.43
C ILE A 216 -15.75 -1.25 16.30
N PHE A 217 -15.51 -0.04 16.78
CA PHE A 217 -14.19 0.58 16.95
C PHE A 217 -13.70 0.33 18.37
N ASP A 218 -13.25 -0.90 18.62
CA ASP A 218 -12.53 -1.26 19.84
C ASP A 218 -11.15 -0.56 19.93
N ALA A 219 -10.42 -0.78 21.02
CA ALA A 219 -9.12 -0.15 21.25
C ALA A 219 -8.05 -0.56 20.21
N ASN A 220 -8.10 -1.79 19.69
CA ASN A 220 -7.15 -2.31 18.70
C ASN A 220 -7.43 -1.72 17.32
N LEU A 221 -8.69 -1.73 16.86
CA LEU A 221 -9.06 -1.10 15.60
C LEU A 221 -8.80 0.41 15.62
N LYS A 222 -9.21 1.12 16.69
CA LYS A 222 -8.88 2.55 16.84
C LYS A 222 -7.38 2.77 16.70
N LYS A 223 -6.55 1.98 17.39
CA LYS A 223 -5.09 2.07 17.34
C LYS A 223 -4.54 1.77 15.93
N ALA A 224 -5.04 0.74 15.26
CA ALA A 224 -4.59 0.38 13.91
C ALA A 224 -4.90 1.48 12.89
N ILE A 225 -6.16 1.95 12.82
CA ILE A 225 -6.54 3.02 11.89
C ILE A 225 -5.77 4.31 12.17
N ILE A 226 -5.61 4.71 13.45
CA ILE A 226 -4.90 5.94 13.83
C ILE A 226 -3.40 5.91 13.48
N ASN A 227 -2.76 4.73 13.55
CA ASN A 227 -1.33 4.55 13.26
C ASN A 227 -1.03 4.06 11.83
N ALA A 228 -2.05 3.80 11.02
CA ALA A 228 -1.90 3.51 9.61
C ALA A 228 -1.37 4.74 8.84
N GLU A 229 -0.72 4.51 7.71
CA GLU A 229 -0.01 5.53 6.94
C GLU A 229 -0.70 5.69 5.58
N PRO A 230 -1.60 6.70 5.40
CA PRO A 230 -2.49 6.74 4.24
C PRO A 230 -1.76 6.75 2.89
N LEU A 231 -0.54 7.30 2.86
CA LEU A 231 0.30 7.38 1.66
C LEU A 231 0.62 6.00 1.04
N ILE A 232 0.58 4.93 1.84
CA ILE A 232 0.90 3.55 1.42
C ILE A 232 -0.23 2.56 1.76
N MET A 233 -1.49 3.02 1.73
CA MET A 233 -2.65 2.13 1.81
C MET A 233 -2.62 1.09 0.69
N PHE A 234 -3.05 -0.13 1.00
CA PHE A 234 -3.38 -1.12 -0.02
C PHE A 234 -4.66 -0.72 -0.74
N SER A 235 -4.73 -0.97 -2.05
CA SER A 235 -5.94 -0.78 -2.84
C SER A 235 -6.06 -1.84 -3.92
N ASN A 236 -7.29 -2.24 -4.21
CA ASN A 236 -7.69 -3.17 -5.26
C ASN A 236 -9.14 -2.85 -5.68
N GLN A 237 -9.77 -3.69 -6.49
CA GLN A 237 -11.17 -3.55 -6.95
C GLN A 237 -12.24 -3.37 -5.86
N TYR A 238 -11.94 -3.59 -4.58
CA TYR A 238 -12.83 -3.33 -3.44
C TYR A 238 -12.59 -1.96 -2.76
N GLY A 239 -11.76 -1.10 -3.35
CA GLY A 239 -11.44 0.25 -2.87
C GLY A 239 -10.07 0.33 -2.19
N ALA A 240 -9.94 1.19 -1.17
CA ALA A 240 -8.71 1.36 -0.39
C ALA A 240 -8.88 0.84 1.04
N MET A 241 -7.86 0.16 1.54
CA MET A 241 -7.79 -0.38 2.90
C MET A 241 -6.93 0.52 3.79
N LEU A 242 -7.56 1.15 4.79
CA LEU A 242 -6.86 1.87 5.86
C LEU A 242 -6.79 0.96 7.08
N GLY A 243 -5.58 0.81 7.67
CA GLY A 243 -5.32 -0.10 8.78
C GLY A 243 -4.23 -1.13 8.45
N ASP A 244 -4.29 -2.28 9.11
CA ASP A 244 -3.45 -3.46 8.87
C ASP A 244 -4.31 -4.68 8.49
N PRO A 245 -3.73 -5.80 8.01
CA PRO A 245 -4.50 -6.99 7.60
C PRO A 245 -5.45 -7.58 8.65
N THR A 246 -5.23 -7.32 9.95
CA THR A 246 -6.11 -7.77 11.04
C THR A 246 -7.15 -6.71 11.38
N TYR A 247 -6.73 -5.46 11.47
CA TYR A 247 -7.53 -4.33 11.94
C TYR A 247 -7.59 -3.23 10.88
N ASN A 248 -8.66 -3.24 10.08
CA ASN A 248 -8.82 -2.34 8.94
C ASN A 248 -10.27 -1.90 8.72
N ILE A 249 -10.39 -0.89 7.87
CA ILE A 249 -11.62 -0.49 7.21
C ILE A 249 -11.35 -0.39 5.70
N TRP A 250 -12.37 -0.70 4.89
CA TRP A 250 -12.33 -0.48 3.45
C TRP A 250 -13.33 0.59 3.05
N PHE A 251 -12.93 1.46 2.15
CA PHE A 251 -13.78 2.51 1.60
C PHE A 251 -13.61 2.64 0.09
N THR A 252 -14.70 3.01 -0.59
CA THR A 252 -14.73 3.23 -2.04
C THR A 252 -15.78 4.28 -2.41
N GLY A 253 -15.79 4.73 -3.67
CA GLY A 253 -16.86 5.53 -4.23
C GLY A 253 -18.14 4.73 -4.43
N ILE A 254 -19.24 5.14 -3.80
CA ILE A 254 -20.53 4.46 -3.84
C ILE A 254 -21.60 5.40 -4.38
N VAL A 255 -22.33 4.95 -5.39
CA VAL A 255 -23.44 5.69 -6.00
C VAL A 255 -24.68 5.63 -5.10
N ARG A 256 -25.25 6.79 -4.76
CA ARG A 256 -26.52 6.93 -4.05
C ARG A 256 -27.33 8.06 -4.70
N LYS A 257 -28.54 7.76 -5.19
CA LYS A 257 -29.44 8.74 -5.84
C LYS A 257 -28.74 9.59 -6.91
N GLY A 258 -28.02 8.94 -7.83
CA GLY A 258 -27.28 9.59 -8.92
C GLY A 258 -26.01 10.36 -8.53
N ASN A 259 -25.64 10.39 -7.25
CA ASN A 259 -24.45 11.08 -6.74
C ASN A 259 -23.44 10.06 -6.21
N VAL A 260 -22.14 10.31 -6.36
CA VAL A 260 -21.07 9.41 -5.86
C VAL A 260 -20.53 9.93 -4.53
N TYR A 261 -20.34 9.04 -3.56
CA TYR A 261 -19.82 9.38 -2.23
C TYR A 261 -18.69 8.43 -1.83
N LEU A 262 -17.57 8.96 -1.33
CA LEU A 262 -16.59 8.15 -0.59
C LEU A 262 -17.23 7.65 0.72
N LEU A 263 -17.34 6.33 0.88
CA LEU A 263 -17.95 5.71 2.06
C LEU A 263 -17.18 4.44 2.48
N ILE A 264 -17.06 4.25 3.80
CA ILE A 264 -16.60 3.02 4.43
C ILE A 264 -17.69 1.95 4.27
N HIS A 265 -17.34 0.81 3.67
CA HIS A 265 -18.26 -0.30 3.41
C HIS A 265 -17.95 -1.57 4.21
N THR A 266 -16.71 -1.75 4.65
CA THR A 266 -16.27 -2.92 5.44
C THR A 266 -15.43 -2.50 6.64
N ILE A 267 -15.55 -3.22 7.76
CA ILE A 267 -14.81 -3.01 9.02
C ILE A 267 -14.40 -4.37 9.59
N ASN A 268 -13.11 -4.56 9.91
CA ASN A 268 -12.53 -5.79 10.48
C ASN A 268 -12.80 -7.08 9.64
N GLU A 269 -12.76 -6.97 8.31
CA GLU A 269 -12.70 -8.12 7.39
C GLU A 269 -11.60 -7.90 6.34
N PHE A 270 -10.70 -8.87 6.20
CA PHE A 270 -9.58 -8.79 5.26
C PHE A 270 -9.99 -9.35 3.89
N ILE A 271 -10.26 -8.46 2.93
CA ILE A 271 -10.79 -8.84 1.62
C ILE A 271 -9.65 -9.29 0.68
N LEU A 272 -9.15 -10.51 0.89
CA LEU A 272 -8.36 -11.24 -0.11
C LEU A 272 -9.03 -12.57 -0.48
N ARG A 273 -9.30 -12.71 -1.79
CA ARG A 273 -9.52 -13.94 -2.56
C ARG A 273 -10.79 -14.78 -2.33
N ASP A 274 -11.33 -14.89 -1.12
CA ASP A 274 -12.43 -15.83 -0.83
C ASP A 274 -13.85 -15.32 -1.19
N SER A 275 -13.97 -14.09 -1.72
CA SER A 275 -15.25 -13.47 -2.09
C SER A 275 -15.69 -13.69 -3.56
N LEU A 276 -14.99 -14.52 -4.34
CA LEU A 276 -15.26 -14.79 -5.77
C LEU A 276 -16.58 -15.57 -6.06
N LEU A 277 -17.50 -15.64 -5.10
CA LEU A 277 -18.80 -16.31 -5.22
C LEU A 277 -19.98 -15.46 -4.68
N TYR A 278 -19.81 -14.16 -4.45
CA TYR A 278 -20.92 -13.27 -4.05
C TYR A 278 -21.16 -12.13 -5.05
N ASP A 279 -22.29 -12.25 -5.75
CA ASP A 279 -23.00 -11.24 -6.55
C ASP A 279 -22.25 -10.44 -7.63
N ASN A 280 -22.39 -10.88 -8.89
CA ASN A 280 -22.13 -10.08 -10.09
C ASN A 280 -23.17 -8.96 -10.32
N ASN A 281 -23.89 -8.50 -9.29
CA ASN A 281 -25.06 -7.60 -9.39
C ASN A 281 -24.76 -6.13 -9.03
N ILE A 282 -23.49 -5.73 -8.92
CA ILE A 282 -23.08 -4.34 -8.62
C ILE A 282 -22.72 -3.55 -9.90
N TYR A 283 -22.36 -4.24 -10.99
CA TYR A 283 -22.25 -3.66 -12.33
C TYR A 283 -23.47 -4.09 -13.16
N GLY A 284 -24.51 -3.26 -13.14
CA GLY A 284 -25.65 -3.46 -14.05
C GLY A 284 -25.25 -3.12 -15.49
N ASP A 285 -25.53 -4.03 -16.42
CA ASP A 285 -25.26 -3.83 -17.85
C ASP A 285 -25.90 -2.54 -18.38
N ASN A 286 -25.07 -1.69 -18.98
CA ASN A 286 -25.53 -0.74 -19.98
C ASN A 286 -25.07 -1.26 -21.35
N LYS A 287 -26.00 -1.22 -22.31
CA LYS A 287 -25.92 -1.80 -23.66
C LYS A 287 -24.86 -1.14 -24.54
#